data_AF-A0A9N9NWD7-F1
#
_entry.id   AF-A0A9N9NWD7-F1
#
_cell.length_a   1.000
_cell.length_b   1.000
_cell.length_c   1.000
_cell.angle_alpha   90.00
_cell.angle_beta   90.00
_cell.angle_gamma   90.00
#
_symmetry.space_group_name_H-M   'P 1'
#
loop_
_entity.id
_entity.type
_entity.pdbx_description
1 polymer ?
#
loop_
_entity_poly.entity_id
_entity_poly.type
_entity_poly.pdbx_seq_one_letter_code
_entity_poly.pdbx_strand_id
1 'polypeptide(L)'
;NYLEKLPSTEKYKKRVKCFVKISGQPCGHIMKSDGSTRNFIFHLAKHHITRDSNLSQNNKNVDETQNISAKKNQLDRKFVGIIIKDDQLISIRNDEGFHEFVKELDPLYELPSNKKVRELLVKSYNFCKKEIIHLFEQ
;
A
#
# COMPACT_ATOMS: atom_id res chain seq x y z
N ASN A 1 -6.36 27.73 20.10
CA ASN A 1 -5.21 26.88 19.72
C ASN A 1 -5.60 25.43 19.96
N TYR A 2 -5.96 24.67 18.92
CA TYR A 2 -6.65 23.36 19.02
C TYR A 2 -5.75 22.16 19.34
N LEU A 3 -4.45 22.44 19.54
CA LEU A 3 -3.38 21.46 19.56
C LEU A 3 -2.44 21.75 20.73
N GLU A 4 -2.21 20.75 21.58
CA GLU A 4 -1.25 20.82 22.69
C GLU A 4 0.01 20.01 22.33
N LYS A 5 1.20 20.58 22.56
CA LYS A 5 2.47 19.90 22.31
C LYS A 5 2.81 18.98 23.49
N LEU A 6 3.14 17.73 23.20
CA LEU A 6 3.61 16.74 24.16
C LEU A 6 5.13 16.56 24.04
N PRO A 7 5.82 16.13 25.13
CA PRO A 7 7.26 15.87 25.11
C PRO A 7 7.64 14.85 24.02
N SER A 8 8.77 15.11 23.36
CA SER A 8 9.31 14.27 22.29
C SER A 8 9.81 12.94 22.84
N THR A 9 9.74 11.90 22.00
CA THR A 9 10.34 10.59 22.26
C THR A 9 11.47 10.38 21.25
N GLU A 10 12.47 9.54 21.54
CA GLU A 10 13.63 9.32 20.65
C GLU A 10 13.26 9.03 19.18
N LYS A 11 12.13 8.37 18.92
CA LYS A 11 11.64 8.08 17.56
C LYS A 11 10.92 9.24 16.85
N TYR A 12 10.43 10.25 17.57
CA TYR A 12 9.56 11.30 16.98
C TYR A 12 9.83 12.68 17.57
N LYS A 13 10.17 13.63 16.68
CA LYS A 13 10.54 15.00 17.03
C LYS A 13 9.40 15.82 17.63
N LYS A 14 8.14 15.57 17.24
CA LYS A 14 6.98 16.31 17.76
C LYS A 14 5.77 15.40 17.96
N ARG A 15 5.14 15.49 19.13
CA ARG A 15 3.86 14.84 19.46
C ARG A 15 2.83 15.91 19.80
N VAL A 16 1.61 15.77 19.29
CA VAL A 16 0.56 16.78 19.46
C VAL A 16 -0.76 16.11 19.80
N LYS A 17 -1.45 16.59 20.83
CA LYS A 17 -2.78 16.11 21.24
C LYS A 17 -3.87 17.05 20.72
N CYS A 18 -4.91 16.49 20.12
CA CYS A 18 -6.08 17.23 19.64
C CYS A 18 -7.06 17.52 20.78
N PHE A 19 -7.46 18.79 20.92
CA PHE A 19 -8.45 19.26 21.91
C PHE A 19 -9.74 19.78 21.26
N VAL A 20 -9.96 19.48 19.99
CA VAL A 20 -11.22 19.84 19.33
C VAL A 20 -12.38 19.16 20.05
N LYS A 21 -13.42 19.93 20.39
CA LYS A 21 -14.64 19.42 21.02
C LYS A 21 -15.60 18.94 19.94
N ILE A 22 -15.85 17.64 19.87
CA ILE A 22 -16.94 17.07 19.06
C ILE A 22 -18.09 16.78 20.02
N SER A 23 -19.27 17.34 19.76
CA SER A 23 -20.50 17.07 20.53
C SER A 23 -20.31 17.19 22.05
N GLY A 24 -19.50 18.16 22.50
CA GLY A 24 -19.26 18.46 23.91
C GLY A 24 -18.05 17.75 24.55
N GLN A 25 -17.46 16.73 23.92
CA GLN A 25 -16.28 16.04 24.45
C GLN A 25 -14.99 16.30 23.64
N PRO A 26 -13.82 16.46 24.30
CA PRO A 26 -12.55 16.70 23.60
C PRO A 26 -12.06 15.43 22.90
N CYS A 27 -11.61 15.57 21.66
CA CYS A 27 -11.15 14.46 20.82
C CYS A 27 -10.05 13.61 21.47
N GLY A 28 -9.05 14.24 22.10
CA GLY A 28 -7.98 13.57 22.82
C GLY A 28 -6.98 12.79 21.95
N HIS A 29 -7.16 12.76 20.62
CA HIS A 29 -6.31 12.00 19.71
C HIS A 29 -4.87 12.54 19.68
N ILE A 30 -3.89 11.64 19.80
CA ILE A 30 -2.46 11.98 19.81
C ILE A 30 -1.84 11.66 18.46
N MET A 31 -1.32 12.69 17.81
CA MET A 31 -0.65 12.60 16.51
C MET A 31 0.87 12.69 16.67
N LYS A 32 1.57 11.84 15.92
CA LYS A 32 3.04 11.81 15.84
C LYS A 32 3.47 12.49 14.53
N SER A 33 4.51 13.30 14.59
CA SER A 33 5.11 13.94 13.41
C SER A 33 6.64 13.88 13.48
N ASP A 34 7.22 13.55 12.35
CA ASP A 34 8.65 13.57 12.03
C ASP A 34 9.10 14.91 11.42
N GLY A 35 8.15 15.83 11.19
CA GLY A 35 8.37 17.12 10.51
C GLY A 35 7.25 17.48 9.54
N SER A 36 6.43 16.52 9.11
CA SER A 36 5.28 16.77 8.22
C SER A 36 4.02 17.22 8.97
N THR A 37 3.28 18.17 8.38
CA THR A 37 1.99 18.68 8.91
C THR A 37 0.77 17.96 8.34
N ARG A 38 0.95 17.08 7.34
CA ARG A 38 -0.14 16.39 6.63
C ARG A 38 -1.04 15.57 7.57
N ASN A 39 -0.44 14.93 8.58
CA ASN A 39 -1.18 14.13 9.57
C ASN A 39 -2.14 15.00 10.42
N PHE A 40 -1.75 16.25 10.72
CA PHE A 40 -2.60 17.18 11.46
C PHE A 40 -3.77 17.66 10.60
N ILE A 41 -3.50 18.03 9.34
CA ILE A 41 -4.53 18.51 8.39
C ILE A 41 -5.58 17.41 8.16
N PHE A 42 -5.14 16.18 7.90
CA PHE A 42 -6.05 15.05 7.70
C PHE A 42 -6.92 14.76 8.93
N HIS A 43 -6.35 14.85 10.13
CA HIS A 43 -7.11 14.66 11.37
C HIS A 43 -8.11 15.81 11.60
N LEU A 44 -7.72 17.06 11.34
CA LEU A 44 -8.60 18.23 11.50
C LEU A 44 -9.76 18.24 10.49
N ALA A 45 -9.57 17.65 9.31
CA ALA A 45 -10.65 17.43 8.35
C ALA A 45 -11.76 16.52 8.91
N LYS A 46 -11.42 15.55 9.77
CA LYS A 46 -12.42 14.71 10.48
C LYS A 46 -13.27 15.49 11.48
N HIS A 47 -12.81 16.68 11.87
CA HIS A 47 -13.56 17.61 12.73
C HIS A 47 -14.28 18.70 11.94
N HIS A 48 -14.21 18.67 10.60
CA HIS A 48 -14.75 19.72 9.73
C HIS A 48 -14.17 21.13 10.02
N ILE A 49 -12.94 21.23 10.52
CA ILE A 49 -12.31 22.52 10.90
C ILE A 49 -11.55 23.16 9.74
N THR A 50 -11.12 22.40 8.75
CA THR A 50 -10.37 22.92 7.60
C THR A 50 -11.30 23.49 6.54
N ARG A 51 -11.00 24.72 6.10
CA ARG A 51 -11.77 25.57 5.16
C ARG A 51 -11.94 25.00 3.74
N ASP A 52 -11.24 23.92 3.41
CA ASP A 52 -11.42 23.20 2.14
C ASP A 52 -12.47 22.11 2.29
N SER A 53 -13.73 22.54 2.24
CA SER A 53 -14.93 21.69 2.20
C SER A 53 -15.02 20.79 0.97
N ASN A 54 -13.97 20.71 0.13
CA ASN A 54 -13.89 19.90 -1.09
C ASN A 54 -12.68 18.96 -1.12
N LEU A 55 -11.95 18.77 -0.02
CA LEU A 55 -10.94 17.72 0.06
C LEU A 55 -11.58 16.45 0.66
N SER A 56 -12.06 15.61 -0.24
CA SER A 56 -12.26 14.17 -0.03
C SER A 56 -13.38 13.80 0.97
N GLN A 57 -14.63 13.82 0.48
CA GLN A 57 -15.52 12.70 0.76
C GLN A 57 -14.86 11.41 0.25
N ASN A 58 -14.05 10.77 1.10
CA ASN A 58 -13.67 9.37 0.97
C ASN A 58 -13.42 8.84 2.38
N ASN A 59 -14.47 8.89 3.21
CA ASN A 59 -14.56 8.14 4.45
C ASN A 59 -15.30 6.82 4.18
N LYS A 60 -14.64 5.88 3.50
CA LYS A 60 -14.71 4.42 3.67
C LYS A 60 -13.36 3.87 3.15
N ASN A 61 -12.86 2.74 3.66
CA ASN A 61 -11.86 1.87 2.99
C ASN A 61 -10.38 1.93 3.43
N VAL A 62 -10.11 1.85 4.74
CA VAL A 62 -8.78 1.33 5.18
C VAL A 62 -8.65 -0.18 4.89
N ASP A 63 -9.77 -0.90 4.79
CA ASP A 63 -9.82 -2.36 4.55
C ASP A 63 -9.77 -2.72 3.05
N GLU A 64 -10.55 -2.02 2.22
CA GLU A 64 -10.61 -2.24 0.76
C GLU A 64 -9.27 -1.92 0.05
N THR A 65 -8.52 -0.92 0.50
CA THR A 65 -7.21 -0.57 -0.11
C THR A 65 -6.15 -1.65 0.14
N GLN A 66 -6.16 -2.29 1.31
CA GLN A 66 -5.28 -3.42 1.62
C GLN A 66 -5.66 -4.65 0.78
N ASN A 67 -6.96 -4.89 0.63
CA ASN A 67 -7.49 -6.02 -0.13
C ASN A 67 -7.18 -5.89 -1.64
N ILE A 68 -7.32 -4.69 -2.21
CA ILE A 68 -6.95 -4.41 -3.61
C ILE A 68 -5.44 -4.63 -3.85
N SER A 69 -4.59 -4.14 -2.95
CA SER A 69 -3.14 -4.36 -3.03
C SER A 69 -2.76 -5.83 -2.88
N ALA A 70 -3.43 -6.57 -1.99
CA ALA A 70 -3.23 -8.00 -1.82
C ALA A 70 -3.64 -8.79 -3.07
N LYS A 71 -4.83 -8.52 -3.62
CA LYS A 71 -5.32 -9.14 -4.87
C LYS A 71 -4.36 -8.87 -6.03
N LYS A 72 -3.90 -7.62 -6.21
CA LYS A 72 -2.91 -7.29 -7.24
C LYS A 72 -1.61 -8.08 -7.07
N ASN A 73 -1.06 -8.13 -5.85
CA ASN A 73 0.16 -8.90 -5.58
C ASN A 73 -0.04 -10.41 -5.85
N GLN A 74 -1.23 -10.94 -5.60
CA GLN A 74 -1.56 -12.33 -5.93
C GLN A 74 -1.60 -12.55 -7.44
N LEU A 75 -2.25 -11.67 -8.20
CA LEU A 75 -2.29 -11.73 -9.66
C LEU A 75 -0.88 -11.60 -10.26
N ASP A 76 -0.06 -10.67 -9.77
CA ASP A 76 1.33 -10.51 -10.21
C ASP A 76 2.16 -11.80 -10.01
N ARG A 77 1.95 -12.51 -8.88
CA ARG A 77 2.59 -13.81 -8.64
C ARG A 77 2.10 -14.88 -9.61
N LYS A 78 0.81 -14.88 -9.97
CA LYS A 78 0.25 -15.82 -10.96
C LYS A 78 0.80 -15.54 -12.35
N PHE A 79 0.90 -14.27 -12.75
CA PHE A 79 1.55 -13.87 -14.00
C PHE A 79 3.02 -14.32 -14.08
N VAL A 80 3.81 -14.09 -13.03
CA VAL A 80 5.19 -14.60 -12.97
C VAL A 80 5.23 -16.13 -12.98
N GLY A 81 4.19 -16.78 -12.46
CA GLY A 81 4.00 -18.23 -12.58
C GLY A 81 3.91 -18.70 -14.03
N ILE A 82 3.22 -17.97 -14.92
CA ILE A 82 3.15 -18.28 -16.36
C ILE A 82 4.56 -18.24 -16.96
N ILE A 83 5.31 -17.17 -16.68
CA ILE A 83 6.71 -17.02 -17.15
C ILE A 83 7.57 -18.22 -16.75
N ILE A 84 7.50 -18.64 -15.49
CA ILE A 84 8.36 -19.72 -14.98
C ILE A 84 7.89 -21.11 -15.44
N LYS A 85 6.57 -21.38 -15.39
CA LYS A 85 6.02 -22.72 -15.59
C LYS A 85 5.87 -23.08 -17.06
N ASP A 86 5.57 -22.08 -17.88
CA ASP A 86 5.26 -22.25 -19.29
C ASP A 86 6.42 -21.77 -20.18
N ASP A 87 7.59 -21.55 -19.56
CA ASP A 87 8.85 -21.07 -20.18
C ASP A 87 8.65 -19.84 -21.10
N GLN A 88 7.75 -18.94 -20.68
CA GLN A 88 7.42 -17.76 -21.47
C GLN A 88 8.46 -16.66 -21.28
N LEU A 89 8.76 -15.93 -22.35
CA LEU A 89 9.60 -14.75 -22.27
C LEU A 89 8.90 -13.63 -21.50
N ILE A 90 9.66 -12.79 -20.79
CA ILE A 90 9.13 -11.61 -20.08
C ILE A 90 8.38 -10.65 -21.05
N SER A 91 8.72 -10.70 -22.35
CA SER A 91 8.06 -9.91 -23.39
C SER A 91 6.58 -10.23 -23.57
N ILE A 92 6.07 -11.38 -23.13
CA ILE A 92 4.64 -11.74 -23.21
C ILE A 92 3.72 -10.67 -22.62
N ARG A 93 4.23 -9.89 -21.65
CA ARG A 93 3.52 -8.73 -21.08
C ARG A 93 3.12 -7.69 -22.13
N ASN A 94 3.91 -7.55 -23.18
CA ASN A 94 3.73 -6.53 -24.22
C ASN A 94 2.92 -7.07 -25.40
N ASP A 95 2.56 -8.35 -25.40
CA ASP A 95 1.76 -8.96 -26.45
C ASP A 95 0.33 -8.42 -26.36
N GLU A 96 -0.11 -7.76 -27.43
CA GLU A 96 -1.39 -7.05 -27.49
C GLU A 96 -2.57 -7.99 -27.17
N GLY A 97 -2.64 -9.15 -27.82
CA GLY A 97 -3.70 -10.12 -27.57
C GLY A 97 -3.72 -10.69 -26.15
N PHE A 98 -2.55 -10.85 -25.50
CA PHE A 98 -2.50 -11.28 -24.11
C PHE A 98 -2.98 -10.16 -23.18
N HIS A 99 -2.59 -8.92 -23.45
CA HIS A 99 -3.05 -7.77 -22.70
C HIS A 99 -4.57 -7.58 -22.81
N GLU A 100 -5.14 -7.67 -24.02
CA GLU A 100 -6.58 -7.63 -24.26
C GLU A 100 -7.32 -8.73 -23.50
N PHE A 101 -6.82 -9.97 -23.59
CA PHE A 101 -7.40 -11.10 -22.85
C PHE A 101 -7.42 -10.87 -21.34
N VAL A 102 -6.33 -10.37 -20.76
CA VAL A 102 -6.24 -10.06 -19.33
C VAL A 102 -7.21 -8.94 -18.95
N LYS A 103 -7.36 -7.91 -19.80
CA LYS A 103 -8.29 -6.80 -19.57
C LYS A 103 -9.74 -7.24 -19.58
N GLU A 104 -10.10 -8.20 -20.41
CA GLU A 104 -11.46 -8.71 -20.46
C GLU A 104 -11.81 -9.58 -19.26
N LEU A 105 -10.80 -10.21 -18.63
CA LEU A 105 -10.97 -10.95 -17.38
C LEU A 105 -11.04 -10.05 -16.14
N ASP A 106 -10.16 -9.05 -16.04
CA ASP A 106 -10.15 -8.08 -14.93
C ASP A 106 -9.71 -6.69 -15.43
N PRO A 107 -10.67 -5.80 -15.75
CA PRO A 107 -10.37 -4.48 -16.30
C PRO A 107 -9.53 -3.59 -15.37
N LEU A 108 -9.66 -3.81 -14.05
CA LEU A 108 -8.96 -3.05 -13.01
C LEU A 108 -7.53 -3.55 -12.78
N TYR A 109 -7.20 -4.73 -13.29
CA TYR A 109 -5.85 -5.27 -13.18
C TYR A 109 -4.94 -4.69 -14.27
N GLU A 110 -3.70 -4.43 -13.86
CA GLU A 110 -2.63 -3.97 -14.74
C GLU A 110 -1.46 -4.93 -14.58
N LEU A 111 -0.92 -5.41 -15.69
CA LEU A 111 0.23 -6.31 -15.67
C LEU A 111 1.43 -5.66 -14.94
N PRO A 112 2.19 -6.43 -14.16
CA PRO A 112 3.27 -5.89 -13.34
C PRO A 112 4.36 -5.26 -14.21
N SER A 113 5.04 -4.25 -13.70
CA SER A 113 6.18 -3.64 -14.40
C SER A 113 7.36 -4.62 -14.52
N ASN A 114 8.24 -4.40 -15.50
CA ASN A 114 9.47 -5.20 -15.65
C ASN A 114 10.29 -5.28 -14.35
N LYS A 115 10.35 -4.19 -13.60
CA LYS A 115 11.01 -4.16 -12.28
C LYS A 115 10.35 -5.15 -11.31
N LYS A 116 9.02 -5.10 -11.21
CA LYS A 116 8.25 -5.99 -10.33
C LYS A 116 8.37 -7.47 -10.74
N VAL A 117 8.34 -7.75 -12.04
CA VAL A 117 8.57 -9.10 -12.58
C VAL A 117 9.94 -9.62 -12.16
N ARG A 118 11.01 -8.84 -12.37
CA ARG A 118 12.38 -9.20 -11.95
C ARG A 118 12.48 -9.45 -10.44
N GLU A 119 11.90 -8.57 -9.63
CA GLU A 119 11.86 -8.74 -8.17
C GLU A 119 11.20 -10.06 -7.75
N LEU A 120 10.08 -10.41 -8.38
CA LEU A 120 9.35 -11.65 -8.11
C LEU A 120 10.12 -12.89 -8.61
N LEU A 121 10.76 -12.82 -9.77
CA LEU A 121 11.62 -13.89 -10.29
C LEU A 121 12.79 -14.18 -9.34
N VAL A 122 13.50 -13.14 -8.87
CA VAL A 122 14.60 -13.29 -7.90
C VAL A 122 14.11 -13.91 -6.59
N LYS A 123 12.92 -13.52 -6.12
CA LYS A 123 12.31 -14.13 -4.92
C LYS A 123 12.02 -15.61 -5.14
N SER A 124 11.41 -15.98 -6.27
CA SER A 124 11.13 -17.38 -6.62
C SER A 124 12.42 -18.20 -6.74
N TYR A 125 13.45 -17.68 -7.41
CA TYR A 125 14.74 -18.34 -7.53
C TYR A 125 15.38 -18.58 -6.16
N ASN A 126 15.45 -17.56 -5.30
CA ASN A 126 16.05 -17.69 -3.97
C ASN A 126 15.27 -18.66 -3.08
N PHE A 127 13.95 -18.74 -3.25
CA PHE A 127 13.14 -19.74 -2.57
C PHE A 127 13.51 -21.14 -3.05
N CYS A 128 13.45 -21.41 -4.36
CA CYS A 128 13.81 -22.71 -4.92
C CYS A 128 15.25 -23.13 -4.58
N LYS A 129 16.20 -22.20 -4.64
CA LYS A 129 17.60 -22.44 -4.28
C LYS A 129 17.73 -22.94 -2.83
N LYS A 130 17.02 -22.32 -1.89
CA LYS A 130 17.03 -22.75 -0.49
C LYS A 130 16.45 -24.14 -0.32
N GLU A 131 15.33 -24.43 -0.97
CA GLU A 131 14.69 -25.76 -0.91
C GLU A 131 15.61 -26.83 -1.51
N ILE A 132 16.22 -26.55 -2.66
CA ILE A 132 17.19 -27.45 -3.30
C ILE A 132 18.37 -27.70 -2.37
N ILE A 133 19.02 -26.67 -1.83
CA ILE A 133 20.13 -26.83 -0.88
C ILE A 133 19.71 -27.70 0.31
N HIS A 134 18.53 -27.43 0.88
CA HIS A 134 18.01 -28.22 2.00
C HIS A 134 17.78 -29.70 1.65
N LEU A 135 17.41 -30.02 0.41
CA LEU A 135 17.22 -31.39 -0.06
C LEU A 135 18.54 -32.12 -0.34
N PHE A 136 19.58 -31.40 -0.77
CA PHE A 136 20.88 -31.98 -1.16
C PHE A 136 21.93 -32.01 -0.03
N GLU A 137 21.73 -31.26 1.05
CA GLU A 137 22.61 -31.24 2.23
C GLU A 137 22.13 -32.19 3.37
N GLN A 138 21.15 -33.06 3.09
CA GLN A 138 20.76 -34.20 3.94
C GLN A 138 21.50 -35.47 3.53
#